data_AF-A0ABD6GB71-F1
#
_entry.id   AF-A0ABD6GB71-F1
#
_cell.length_a   1.000
_cell.length_b   1.000
_cell.length_c   1.000
_cell.angle_alpha   90.00
_cell.angle_beta   90.00
_cell.angle_gamma   90.00
#
_symmetry.space_group_name_H-M   'P 1'
#
loop_
_entity.id
_entity.type
_entity.pdbx_description
1 polymer ?
#
loop_
_entity_poly.entity_id
_entity_poly.type
_entity_poly.pdbx_seq_one_letter_code
_entity_poly.pdbx_strand_id
1 'polypeptide(L)'
;MPRLADFYIRRIMRNDLSSYSTRDLLQLAAVENDRDLVYKAFWTVFRRWENGDDLSVLVDFIESKDANDRLRAAYFLFEVSPPSDMLKIAVLKLADDVMPECRRAFVGYLLDSGWYDETAAQGLVKGIQDFDVRVRLKVIDWAIKATDEQFDDFSRRLSADTANLSAHTWKGRFKKRAIRALHIASEVRCGASVDKLRATIQEEDSFTFDHLDAFVSHHRRRREQRHVPRDQP
;
A
#
# COMPACT_ATOMS: atom_id res chain seq x y z
N MET A 1 39.50 -8.85 30.23
CA MET A 1 38.26 -9.40 30.82
C MET A 1 37.27 -8.26 31.02
N PRO A 2 36.29 -8.06 30.13
CA PRO A 2 35.23 -7.08 30.38
C PRO A 2 34.47 -7.50 31.63
N ARG A 3 34.17 -6.55 32.52
CA ARG A 3 33.50 -6.86 33.80
C ARG A 3 32.08 -7.33 33.49
N LEU A 4 31.56 -8.30 34.24
CA LEU A 4 30.16 -8.76 34.13
C LEU A 4 29.15 -7.60 34.18
N ALA A 5 29.50 -6.49 34.83
CA ALA A 5 28.75 -5.23 34.81
C ALA A 5 28.61 -4.61 33.41
N ASP A 6 29.62 -4.68 32.53
CA ASP A 6 29.54 -4.17 31.15
C ASP A 6 28.58 -5.00 30.28
N PHE A 7 28.44 -6.30 30.57
CA PHE A 7 27.48 -7.19 29.91
C PHE A 7 26.04 -6.92 30.39
N TYR A 8 25.83 -6.73 31.69
CA TYR A 8 24.51 -6.42 32.25
C TYR A 8 24.06 -4.99 31.92
N ILE A 9 24.95 -3.99 31.93
CA ILE A 9 24.64 -2.61 31.55
C ILE A 9 24.35 -2.51 30.05
N ARG A 10 25.10 -3.20 29.16
CA ARG A 10 24.75 -3.28 27.72
C ARG A 10 23.45 -4.03 27.45
N ARG A 11 23.11 -5.06 28.24
CA ARG A 11 21.87 -5.84 28.07
C ARG A 11 20.64 -5.13 28.63
N ILE A 12 20.81 -4.32 29.69
CA ILE A 12 19.74 -3.51 30.29
C ILE A 12 19.51 -2.21 29.50
N MET A 13 20.56 -1.57 28.96
CA MET A 13 20.41 -0.42 28.06
C MET A 13 19.87 -0.77 26.66
N ARG A 14 20.00 -2.03 26.21
CA ARG A 14 19.37 -2.53 24.98
C ARG A 14 17.84 -2.62 25.04
N ASN A 15 17.22 -2.47 26.22
CA ASN A 15 15.77 -2.61 26.38
C ASN A 15 15.01 -1.29 26.33
N ASP A 16 15.66 -0.14 26.53
CA ASP A 16 15.00 1.17 26.39
C ASP A 16 15.29 1.80 25.03
N LEU A 17 14.76 1.16 24.00
CA LEU A 17 14.83 1.62 22.61
C LEU A 17 14.12 2.98 22.40
N SER A 18 13.29 3.41 23.36
CA SER A 18 12.57 4.68 23.26
C SER A 18 13.48 5.91 23.30
N SER A 19 14.70 5.76 23.83
CA SER A 19 15.70 6.84 23.92
C SER A 19 16.52 7.05 22.64
N TYR A 20 16.53 6.08 21.73
CA TYR A 20 17.31 6.13 20.49
C TYR A 20 16.61 7.00 19.44
N SER A 21 17.37 7.71 18.59
CA SER A 21 16.76 8.41 17.45
C SER A 21 16.18 7.40 16.44
N THR A 22 15.20 7.83 15.64
CA THR A 22 14.61 6.94 14.61
C THR A 22 15.66 6.46 13.60
N ARG A 23 16.65 7.29 13.26
CA ARG A 23 17.76 6.88 12.39
C ARG A 23 18.67 5.85 13.06
N ASP A 24 18.96 6.00 14.36
CA ASP A 24 19.77 5.02 15.09
C ASP A 24 19.06 3.68 15.21
N LEU A 25 17.74 3.67 15.43
CA LEU A 25 16.93 2.45 15.46
C LEU A 25 16.94 1.72 14.11
N LEU A 26 16.82 2.47 13.00
CA LEU A 26 16.90 1.90 11.65
C LEU A 26 18.30 1.36 11.34
N GLN A 27 19.34 2.09 11.74
CA GLN A 27 20.73 1.65 11.58
C GLN A 27 21.01 0.38 12.42
N LEU A 28 20.53 0.35 13.65
CA LEU A 28 20.60 -0.82 14.54
C LEU A 28 19.90 -2.03 13.92
N ALA A 29 18.70 -1.84 13.39
CA ALA A 29 17.95 -2.89 12.70
C ALA A 29 18.65 -3.40 11.42
N ALA A 30 19.47 -2.57 10.77
CA ALA A 30 20.18 -2.93 9.55
C ALA A 30 21.47 -3.75 9.77
N VAL A 31 22.11 -3.64 10.95
CA VAL A 31 23.43 -4.26 11.21
C VAL A 31 23.40 -5.34 12.29
N GLU A 32 22.32 -5.41 13.08
CA GLU A 32 22.18 -6.37 14.18
C GLU A 32 21.67 -7.72 13.68
N ASN A 33 22.20 -8.80 14.29
CA ASN A 33 21.82 -10.18 13.96
C ASN A 33 20.80 -10.77 14.95
N ASP A 34 20.64 -10.15 16.13
CA ASP A 34 19.60 -10.49 17.09
C ASP A 34 18.22 -10.09 16.55
N ARG A 35 17.48 -11.09 16.05
CA ARG A 35 16.15 -10.89 15.44
C ARG A 35 15.14 -10.25 16.38
N ASP A 36 15.19 -10.56 17.68
CA ASP A 36 14.26 -9.99 18.65
C ASP A 36 14.54 -8.51 18.86
N LEU A 37 15.82 -8.14 18.89
CA LEU A 37 16.25 -6.75 19.01
C LEU A 37 15.91 -5.95 17.74
N VAL A 38 16.16 -6.53 16.55
CA VAL A 38 15.77 -5.95 15.25
C VAL A 38 14.26 -5.73 15.19
N TYR A 39 13.47 -6.73 15.58
CA TYR A 39 12.01 -6.61 15.61
C TYR A 39 11.55 -5.49 16.55
N LYS A 40 12.09 -5.43 17.77
CA LYS A 40 11.77 -4.36 18.74
C LYS A 40 12.15 -2.97 18.24
N ALA A 41 13.26 -2.86 17.50
CA ALA A 41 13.69 -1.60 16.90
C ALA A 41 12.71 -1.13 15.83
N PHE A 42 12.35 -1.98 14.86
CA PHE A 42 11.33 -1.66 13.85
C PHE A 42 9.98 -1.33 14.49
N TRP A 43 9.53 -2.13 15.46
CA TRP A 43 8.28 -1.87 16.17
C TRP A 43 8.26 -0.51 16.88
N THR A 44 9.40 -0.09 17.41
CA THR A 44 9.53 1.24 18.04
C THR A 44 9.45 2.36 17.00
N VAL A 45 10.11 2.19 15.85
CA VAL A 45 10.04 3.13 14.72
C VAL A 45 8.62 3.24 14.18
N PHE A 46 7.94 2.11 13.95
CA PHE A 46 6.58 2.11 13.40
C PHE A 46 5.59 2.78 14.35
N ARG A 47 5.67 2.52 15.66
CA ARG A 47 4.82 3.24 16.64
C ARG A 47 5.04 4.76 16.64
N ARG A 48 6.28 5.22 16.45
CA ARG A 48 6.55 6.67 16.31
C ARG A 48 5.86 7.24 15.08
N TRP A 49 6.01 6.58 13.94
CA TRP A 49 5.36 7.01 12.71
C TRP A 49 3.83 6.94 12.79
N GLU A 50 3.25 5.93 13.43
CA GLU A 50 1.80 5.85 13.70
C GLU A 50 1.30 7.06 14.51
N ASN A 51 2.10 7.53 15.47
CA ASN A 51 1.79 8.70 16.29
C ASN A 51 2.08 10.03 15.57
N GLY A 52 2.68 10.00 14.38
CA GLY A 52 3.08 11.18 13.62
C GLY A 52 4.45 11.76 14.00
N ASP A 53 5.21 11.07 14.84
CA ASP A 53 6.56 11.48 15.26
C ASP A 53 7.60 11.10 14.19
N ASP A 54 8.68 11.88 14.07
CA ASP A 54 9.85 11.59 13.20
C ASP A 54 9.51 11.24 11.73
N LEU A 55 8.37 11.70 11.22
CA LEU A 55 7.92 11.42 9.85
C LEU A 55 8.84 12.02 8.78
N SER A 56 9.65 13.02 9.12
CA SER A 56 10.68 13.56 8.23
C SER A 56 11.69 12.48 7.81
N VAL A 57 12.00 11.51 8.68
CA VAL A 57 12.89 10.40 8.34
C VAL A 57 12.26 9.51 7.27
N LEU A 58 10.95 9.24 7.36
CA LEU A 58 10.24 8.47 6.33
C LEU A 58 10.17 9.25 5.01
N VAL A 59 9.92 10.56 5.06
CA VAL A 59 9.97 11.44 3.88
C VAL A 59 11.34 11.37 3.20
N ASP A 60 12.44 11.43 3.96
CA ASP A 60 13.80 11.33 3.40
C ASP A 60 13.99 10.02 2.61
N PHE A 61 13.49 8.89 3.11
CA PHE A 61 13.54 7.61 2.39
C PHE A 61 12.70 7.62 1.11
N ILE A 62 11.48 8.18 1.16
CA ILE A 62 10.58 8.27 0.00
C ILE A 62 11.18 9.14 -1.11
N GLU A 63 11.81 10.25 -0.73
CA GLU A 63 12.37 11.23 -1.67
C GLU A 63 13.81 10.94 -2.07
N SER A 64 14.41 9.87 -1.53
CA SER A 64 15.80 9.49 -1.82
C SER A 64 15.99 9.20 -3.31
N LYS A 65 17.15 9.62 -3.83
CA LYS A 65 17.57 9.25 -5.19
C LYS A 65 17.99 7.78 -5.28
N ASP A 66 18.35 7.15 -4.17
CA ASP A 66 18.66 5.73 -4.11
C ASP A 66 17.37 4.89 -4.17
N ALA A 67 17.31 3.97 -5.14
CA ALA A 67 16.17 3.07 -5.29
C ALA A 67 15.99 2.14 -4.08
N ASN A 68 17.08 1.73 -3.41
CA ASN A 68 17.00 0.87 -2.22
C ASN A 68 16.34 1.58 -1.04
N ASP A 69 16.61 2.88 -0.89
CA ASP A 69 15.96 3.69 0.15
C ASP A 69 14.47 3.85 -0.15
N ARG A 70 14.10 4.10 -1.40
CA ARG A 70 12.68 4.18 -1.79
C ARG A 70 11.95 2.84 -1.62
N LEU A 71 12.62 1.71 -1.91
CA LEU A 71 12.09 0.38 -1.65
C LEU A 71 11.90 0.11 -0.15
N ARG A 72 12.83 0.56 0.70
CA ARG A 72 12.66 0.52 2.16
C ARG A 72 11.48 1.37 2.60
N ALA A 73 11.33 2.58 2.05
CA ALA A 73 10.17 3.43 2.29
C ALA A 73 8.86 2.73 1.89
N ALA A 74 8.83 2.09 0.72
CA ALA A 74 7.67 1.31 0.27
C ALA A 74 7.33 0.16 1.23
N TYR A 75 8.35 -0.56 1.73
CA TYR A 75 8.17 -1.57 2.77
C TYR A 75 7.58 -0.96 4.05
N PHE A 76 8.14 0.16 4.54
CA PHE A 76 7.63 0.84 5.72
C PHE A 76 6.18 1.27 5.57
N LEU A 77 5.80 1.83 4.41
CA LEU A 77 4.41 2.22 4.11
C LEU A 77 3.43 1.04 4.03
N PHE A 78 3.90 -0.20 3.87
CA PHE A 78 3.04 -1.38 4.00
C PHE A 78 2.83 -1.80 5.46
N GLU A 79 3.78 -1.49 6.34
CA GLU A 79 3.73 -1.84 7.76
C GLU A 79 3.01 -0.77 8.59
N VAL A 80 3.07 0.50 8.17
CA VAL A 80 2.45 1.62 8.88
C VAL A 80 1.61 2.51 7.97
N SER A 81 0.52 3.04 8.50
CA SER A 81 -0.35 4.03 7.84
C SER A 81 -0.37 5.35 8.63
N PRO A 82 0.67 6.20 8.52
CA PRO A 82 0.76 7.41 9.34
C PRO A 82 -0.33 8.42 8.98
N PRO A 83 -1.05 8.99 9.95
CA PRO A 83 -2.11 9.96 9.69
C PRO A 83 -1.52 11.37 9.48
N SER A 84 -0.85 11.62 8.36
CA SER A 84 -0.21 12.92 8.12
C SER A 84 -0.29 13.42 6.68
N ASP A 85 -0.78 14.66 6.53
CA ASP A 85 -0.74 15.38 5.25
C ASP A 85 0.68 15.60 4.73
N MET A 86 1.68 15.63 5.63
CA MET A 86 3.08 15.81 5.27
C MET A 86 3.60 14.70 4.34
N LEU A 87 3.08 13.48 4.48
CA LEU A 87 3.46 12.36 3.63
C LEU A 87 2.81 12.42 2.25
N LYS A 88 1.69 13.10 2.06
CA LYS A 88 0.95 13.10 0.78
C LYS A 88 1.84 13.53 -0.38
N ILE A 89 2.57 14.64 -0.21
CA ILE A 89 3.46 15.19 -1.25
C ILE A 89 4.60 14.23 -1.58
N ALA A 90 5.22 13.63 -0.55
CA ALA A 90 6.29 12.67 -0.75
C ALA A 90 5.78 11.41 -1.45
N VAL A 91 4.67 10.85 -0.98
CA VAL A 91 4.04 9.63 -1.50
C VAL A 91 3.57 9.80 -2.95
N LEU A 92 3.15 11.00 -3.38
CA LEU A 92 2.84 11.27 -4.79
C LEU A 92 4.01 10.93 -5.73
N LYS A 93 5.25 11.17 -5.30
CA LYS A 93 6.44 10.87 -6.11
C LYS A 93 6.58 9.37 -6.39
N LEU A 94 6.03 8.52 -5.52
CA LEU A 94 6.05 7.07 -5.70
C LEU A 94 5.09 6.59 -6.79
N ALA A 95 4.08 7.37 -7.17
CA ALA A 95 3.10 6.98 -8.21
C ALA A 95 3.74 6.76 -9.59
N ASP A 96 4.85 7.45 -9.87
CA ASP A 96 5.61 7.38 -11.12
C ASP A 96 7.00 6.74 -10.94
N ASP A 97 7.26 6.10 -9.80
CA ASP A 97 8.56 5.46 -9.54
C ASP A 97 8.81 4.33 -10.55
N VAL A 98 10.07 4.10 -10.89
CA VAL A 98 10.48 2.98 -11.75
C VAL A 98 10.21 1.63 -11.08
N MET A 99 10.26 1.57 -9.75
CA MET A 99 10.03 0.35 -8.99
C MET A 99 8.52 0.10 -8.76
N PRO A 100 7.97 -1.07 -9.15
CA PRO A 100 6.56 -1.35 -8.96
C PRO A 100 6.15 -1.44 -7.48
N GLU A 101 7.05 -1.84 -6.58
CA GLU A 101 6.81 -1.85 -5.13
C GLU A 101 6.47 -0.45 -4.60
N CYS A 102 7.17 0.59 -5.09
CA CYS A 102 6.90 1.99 -4.76
C CYS A 102 5.53 2.44 -5.30
N ARG A 103 5.23 2.16 -6.57
CA ARG A 103 3.91 2.48 -7.16
C ARG A 103 2.77 1.76 -6.44
N ARG A 104 3.01 0.52 -5.98
CA ARG A 104 2.05 -0.23 -5.15
C ARG A 104 1.89 0.38 -3.76
N ALA A 105 2.98 0.86 -3.14
CA ALA A 105 2.93 1.53 -1.84
C ALA A 105 2.15 2.85 -1.91
N PHE A 106 2.28 3.62 -3.00
CA PHE A 106 1.43 4.78 -3.28
C PHE A 106 -0.06 4.43 -3.20
N VAL A 107 -0.51 3.40 -3.92
CA VAL A 107 -1.92 2.99 -3.90
C VAL A 107 -2.33 2.44 -2.52
N GLY A 108 -1.43 1.73 -1.83
CA GLY A 108 -1.64 1.30 -0.45
C GLY A 108 -1.91 2.45 0.49
N TYR A 109 -1.09 3.50 0.42
CA TYR A 109 -1.27 4.70 1.23
C TYR A 109 -2.61 5.39 0.97
N LEU A 110 -3.06 5.50 -0.29
CA LEU A 110 -4.38 6.04 -0.61
C LEU A 110 -5.51 5.23 0.02
N LEU A 111 -5.39 3.90 -0.03
CA LEU A 111 -6.38 3.00 0.54
C LEU A 111 -6.48 3.13 2.07
N ASP A 112 -5.34 3.22 2.75
CA ASP A 112 -5.30 3.22 4.21
C ASP A 112 -5.60 4.60 4.81
N SER A 113 -5.17 5.67 4.15
CA SER A 113 -5.44 7.06 4.58
C SER A 113 -6.83 7.57 4.17
N GLY A 114 -7.47 6.93 3.18
CA GLY A 114 -8.72 7.41 2.57
C GLY A 114 -8.56 8.71 1.76
N TRP A 115 -7.32 9.16 1.54
CA TRP A 115 -7.04 10.37 0.78
C TRP A 115 -7.35 10.19 -0.71
N TYR A 116 -8.10 11.15 -1.25
CA TYR A 116 -8.43 11.23 -2.67
C TYR A 116 -8.56 12.69 -3.10
N ASP A 117 -7.80 13.07 -4.12
CA ASP A 117 -7.89 14.35 -4.83
C ASP A 117 -7.54 14.14 -6.33
N GLU A 118 -7.51 15.22 -7.10
CA GLU A 118 -7.14 15.23 -8.51
C GLU A 118 -5.83 14.46 -8.81
N THR A 119 -4.81 14.68 -7.98
CA THR A 119 -3.48 14.11 -8.23
C THR A 119 -3.45 12.63 -7.86
N ALA A 120 -4.10 12.26 -6.75
CA ALA A 120 -4.30 10.86 -6.38
C ALA A 120 -5.09 10.11 -7.46
N ALA A 121 -6.14 10.72 -8.01
CA ALA A 121 -6.96 10.15 -9.08
C ALA A 121 -6.12 9.91 -10.35
N GLN A 122 -5.26 10.85 -10.73
CA GLN A 122 -4.35 10.66 -11.87
C GLN A 122 -3.36 9.52 -11.63
N GLY A 123 -2.81 9.40 -10.41
CA GLY A 123 -1.94 8.29 -10.01
C GLY A 123 -2.66 6.93 -10.10
N LEU A 124 -3.92 6.86 -9.66
CA LEU A 124 -4.75 5.66 -9.77
C LEU A 124 -5.01 5.27 -11.23
N VAL A 125 -5.25 6.25 -12.12
CA VAL A 125 -5.43 5.99 -13.57
C VAL A 125 -4.18 5.37 -14.18
N LYS A 126 -2.99 5.84 -13.78
CA LYS A 126 -1.72 5.22 -14.18
C LYS A 126 -1.59 3.82 -13.60
N GLY A 127 -1.89 3.66 -12.31
CA GLY A 127 -1.76 2.38 -11.60
C GLY A 127 -2.67 1.27 -12.14
N ILE A 128 -3.91 1.57 -12.56
CA ILE A 128 -4.79 0.55 -13.16
C ILE A 128 -4.36 0.16 -14.58
N GLN A 129 -3.57 1.01 -15.25
CA GLN A 129 -2.96 0.76 -16.56
C GLN A 129 -1.53 0.20 -16.45
N ASP A 130 -1.05 -0.06 -15.23
CA ASP A 130 0.34 -0.46 -14.98
C ASP A 130 0.69 -1.81 -15.62
N PHE A 131 1.96 -1.95 -16.02
CA PHE A 131 2.47 -3.21 -16.52
C PHE A 131 2.53 -4.27 -15.42
N ASP A 132 2.92 -3.90 -14.19
CA ASP A 132 2.99 -4.81 -13.05
C ASP A 132 1.58 -5.12 -12.53
N VAL A 133 1.25 -6.42 -12.54
CA VAL A 133 -0.06 -6.91 -12.09
C VAL A 133 -0.34 -6.55 -10.63
N ARG A 134 0.66 -6.52 -9.76
CA ARG A 134 0.48 -6.25 -8.32
C ARG A 134 0.08 -4.79 -8.07
N VAL A 135 0.52 -3.86 -8.91
CA VAL A 135 0.07 -2.46 -8.86
C VAL A 135 -1.40 -2.39 -9.28
N ARG A 136 -1.75 -3.01 -10.40
CA ARG A 136 -3.14 -3.05 -10.89
C ARG A 136 -4.10 -3.67 -9.88
N LEU A 137 -3.73 -4.80 -9.28
CA LEU A 137 -4.53 -5.45 -8.24
C LEU A 137 -4.76 -4.53 -7.04
N LYS A 138 -3.72 -3.80 -6.62
CA LYS A 138 -3.86 -2.84 -5.53
C LYS A 138 -4.82 -1.70 -5.88
N VAL A 139 -4.86 -1.26 -7.14
CA VAL A 139 -5.86 -0.26 -7.60
C VAL A 139 -7.26 -0.85 -7.66
N ILE A 140 -7.42 -2.13 -8.03
CA ILE A 140 -8.70 -2.83 -7.95
C ILE A 140 -9.18 -2.90 -6.50
N ASP A 141 -8.30 -3.26 -5.55
CA ASP A 141 -8.62 -3.27 -4.12
C ASP A 141 -9.07 -1.89 -3.62
N TRP A 142 -8.39 -0.82 -4.06
CA TRP A 142 -8.79 0.56 -3.78
C TRP A 142 -10.18 0.85 -4.37
N ALA A 143 -10.41 0.54 -5.65
CA ALA A 143 -11.67 0.83 -6.34
C ALA A 143 -12.86 0.10 -5.71
N ILE A 144 -12.67 -1.14 -5.23
CA ILE A 144 -13.71 -1.89 -4.51
C ILE A 144 -14.08 -1.21 -3.18
N LYS A 145 -13.12 -0.57 -2.51
CA LYS A 145 -13.32 0.06 -1.19
C LYS A 145 -13.67 1.55 -1.25
N ALA A 146 -13.45 2.21 -2.38
CA ALA A 146 -13.71 3.63 -2.58
C ALA A 146 -15.18 4.00 -2.27
N THR A 147 -15.45 5.25 -1.93
CA THR A 147 -16.85 5.72 -1.91
C THR A 147 -17.43 5.74 -3.32
N ASP A 148 -18.76 5.79 -3.45
CA ASP A 148 -19.39 5.85 -4.78
C ASP A 148 -18.93 7.11 -5.55
N GLU A 149 -18.82 8.25 -4.87
CA GLU A 149 -18.31 9.50 -5.46
C GLU A 149 -16.88 9.37 -5.99
N GLN A 150 -15.97 8.76 -5.21
CA GLN A 150 -14.58 8.53 -5.61
C GLN A 150 -14.49 7.54 -6.78
N PHE A 151 -15.28 6.47 -6.73
CA PHE A 151 -15.32 5.45 -7.77
C PHE A 151 -15.85 6.03 -9.09
N ASP A 152 -16.90 6.85 -9.04
CA ASP A 152 -17.49 7.50 -10.21
C ASP A 152 -16.53 8.52 -10.84
N ASP A 153 -15.86 9.33 -10.01
CA ASP A 153 -14.85 10.27 -10.50
C ASP A 153 -13.67 9.55 -11.18
N PHE A 154 -13.13 8.52 -10.53
CA PHE A 154 -12.08 7.68 -11.09
C PHE A 154 -12.52 7.02 -12.41
N SER A 155 -13.73 6.48 -12.46
CA SER A 155 -14.31 5.85 -13.66
C SER A 155 -14.44 6.82 -14.82
N ARG A 156 -14.87 8.05 -14.54
CA ARG A 156 -14.99 9.12 -15.54
C ARG A 156 -13.63 9.51 -16.10
N ARG A 157 -12.62 9.67 -15.24
CA ARG A 157 -11.23 9.99 -15.65
C ARG A 157 -10.60 8.89 -16.47
N LEU A 158 -10.80 7.63 -16.08
CA LEU A 158 -10.33 6.50 -16.88
C LEU A 158 -11.01 6.52 -18.26
N SER A 159 -12.29 6.85 -18.34
CA SER A 159 -13.04 6.87 -19.60
C SER A 159 -12.74 8.09 -20.49
N ALA A 160 -12.33 9.23 -19.94
CA ALA A 160 -12.11 10.47 -20.70
C ALA A 160 -11.05 10.35 -21.83
N ASP A 161 -10.16 9.37 -21.72
CA ASP A 161 -9.04 9.13 -22.64
C ASP A 161 -9.35 8.14 -23.79
N THR A 162 -10.58 7.63 -23.90
CA THR A 162 -10.89 6.52 -24.84
C THR A 162 -11.05 6.95 -26.29
N ALA A 163 -11.27 8.24 -26.58
CA ALA A 163 -11.63 8.71 -27.91
C ALA A 163 -10.49 8.58 -28.95
N ASN A 164 -9.22 8.50 -28.53
CA ASN A 164 -8.07 8.66 -29.44
C ASN A 164 -7.07 7.48 -29.46
N LEU A 165 -7.34 6.39 -28.74
CA LEU A 165 -6.39 5.26 -28.64
C LEU A 165 -6.80 4.09 -29.54
N SER A 166 -6.05 3.89 -30.62
CA SER A 166 -6.17 2.68 -31.44
C SER A 166 -5.95 1.42 -30.59
N ALA A 167 -6.89 0.48 -30.68
CA ALA A 167 -6.88 -0.78 -29.97
C ALA A 167 -5.64 -1.65 -30.23
N HIS A 168 -4.90 -1.38 -31.30
CA HIS A 168 -3.72 -2.16 -31.71
C HIS A 168 -2.42 -1.60 -31.14
N THR A 169 -2.47 -0.41 -30.53
CA THR A 169 -1.33 0.15 -29.82
C THR A 169 -1.16 -0.51 -28.45
N TRP A 170 0.07 -0.56 -27.94
CA TRP A 170 0.34 -1.03 -26.58
C TRP A 170 -0.46 -0.23 -25.53
N LYS A 171 -0.60 1.09 -25.72
CA LYS A 171 -1.45 1.96 -24.89
C LYS A 171 -2.91 1.54 -24.93
N GLY A 172 -3.45 1.24 -26.13
CA GLY A 172 -4.81 0.74 -26.30
C GLY A 172 -5.05 -0.60 -25.60
N ARG A 173 -4.06 -1.51 -25.60
CA ARG A 173 -4.16 -2.79 -24.87
C ARG A 173 -4.21 -2.61 -23.35
N PHE A 174 -3.33 -1.79 -22.77
CA PHE A 174 -3.38 -1.49 -21.34
C PHE A 174 -4.67 -0.77 -20.95
N LYS A 175 -5.16 0.15 -21.79
CA LYS A 175 -6.43 0.84 -21.56
C LYS A 175 -7.62 -0.13 -21.54
N LYS A 176 -7.72 -1.04 -22.52
CA LYS A 176 -8.76 -2.08 -22.53
C LYS A 176 -8.70 -2.94 -21.27
N ARG A 177 -7.49 -3.32 -20.85
CA ARG A 177 -7.28 -4.09 -19.63
C ARG A 177 -7.71 -3.30 -18.38
N ALA A 178 -7.38 -2.02 -18.30
CA ALA A 178 -7.80 -1.15 -17.22
C ALA A 178 -9.32 -0.99 -17.14
N ILE A 179 -10.00 -0.86 -18.28
CA ILE A 179 -11.48 -0.82 -18.35
C ILE A 179 -12.09 -2.12 -17.82
N ARG A 180 -11.51 -3.29 -18.18
CA ARG A 180 -11.94 -4.58 -17.61
C ARG A 180 -11.70 -4.65 -16.11
N ALA A 181 -10.54 -4.22 -15.63
CA ALA A 181 -10.24 -4.15 -14.20
C ALA A 181 -11.23 -3.26 -13.44
N LEU A 182 -11.61 -2.12 -14.02
CA LEU A 182 -12.65 -1.24 -13.46
C LEU A 182 -14.02 -1.91 -13.45
N HIS A 183 -14.39 -2.62 -14.51
CA HIS A 183 -15.64 -3.39 -14.57
C HIS A 183 -15.67 -4.48 -13.49
N ILE A 184 -14.57 -5.23 -13.32
CA ILE A 184 -14.42 -6.21 -12.24
C ILE A 184 -14.65 -5.56 -10.87
N ALA A 185 -14.00 -4.43 -10.61
CA ALA A 185 -14.19 -3.70 -9.34
C ALA A 185 -15.66 -3.29 -9.14
N SER A 186 -16.31 -2.74 -10.18
CA SER A 186 -17.72 -2.36 -10.15
C SER A 186 -18.63 -3.54 -9.80
N GLU A 187 -18.46 -4.68 -10.48
CA GLU A 187 -19.29 -5.86 -10.23
C GLU A 187 -19.10 -6.41 -8.81
N VAL A 188 -17.87 -6.41 -8.29
CA VAL A 188 -17.59 -6.80 -6.90
C VAL A 188 -18.27 -5.84 -5.91
N ARG A 189 -18.26 -4.53 -6.16
CA ARG A 189 -19.01 -3.55 -5.35
C ARG A 189 -20.51 -3.83 -5.35
N CYS A 190 -21.05 -4.26 -6.49
CA CYS A 190 -22.44 -4.69 -6.66
C CYS A 190 -22.74 -6.10 -6.10
N GLY A 191 -21.75 -6.76 -5.48
CA GLY A 191 -21.93 -8.05 -4.82
C GLY A 191 -21.82 -9.28 -5.74
N ALA A 192 -21.27 -9.14 -6.96
CA ALA A 192 -20.97 -10.28 -7.80
C ALA A 192 -19.93 -11.21 -7.14
N SER A 193 -20.10 -12.52 -7.32
CA SER A 193 -19.10 -13.50 -6.89
C SER A 193 -17.92 -13.53 -7.86
N VAL A 194 -16.72 -13.83 -7.33
CA VAL A 194 -15.51 -13.97 -8.13
C VAL A 194 -15.65 -15.11 -9.14
N ASP A 195 -16.29 -16.23 -8.78
CA ASP A 195 -16.59 -17.34 -9.69
C ASP A 195 -17.40 -16.89 -10.92
N LYS A 196 -18.43 -16.05 -10.71
CA LYS A 196 -19.24 -15.51 -11.81
C LYS A 196 -18.39 -14.64 -12.72
N LEU A 197 -17.55 -13.77 -12.15
CA LEU A 197 -16.67 -12.89 -12.91
C LEU A 197 -15.63 -13.67 -13.71
N ARG A 198 -15.06 -14.73 -13.13
CA ARG A 198 -14.12 -15.64 -13.79
C ARG A 198 -14.76 -16.32 -15.00
N ALA A 199 -16.05 -16.67 -14.91
CA ALA A 199 -16.78 -17.27 -16.02
C ALA A 199 -17.12 -16.28 -17.14
N THR A 200 -17.36 -15.00 -16.81
CA THR A 200 -17.81 -13.99 -17.78
C THR A 200 -16.67 -13.19 -18.42
N ILE A 201 -15.53 -13.02 -17.74
CA ILE A 201 -14.41 -12.18 -18.18
C ILE A 201 -13.21 -13.08 -18.46
N GLN A 202 -13.24 -13.78 -19.59
CA GLN A 202 -12.23 -14.79 -19.94
C GLN A 202 -10.88 -14.19 -20.35
N GLU A 203 -10.84 -12.90 -20.69
CA GLU A 203 -9.62 -12.21 -21.11
C GLU A 203 -8.77 -11.65 -19.96
N GLU A 204 -9.18 -11.87 -18.71
CA GLU A 204 -8.41 -11.47 -17.53
C GLU A 204 -7.62 -12.65 -16.95
N ASP A 205 -6.44 -12.35 -16.39
CA ASP A 205 -5.54 -13.38 -15.87
C ASP A 205 -6.15 -14.09 -14.65
N SER A 206 -5.97 -15.41 -14.55
CA SER A 206 -6.42 -16.21 -13.39
C SER A 206 -5.90 -15.67 -12.06
N PHE A 207 -4.66 -15.16 -12.06
CA PHE A 207 -4.02 -14.54 -10.91
C PHE A 207 -4.83 -13.36 -10.34
N THR A 208 -5.52 -12.60 -11.20
CA THR A 208 -6.40 -11.50 -10.75
C THR A 208 -7.56 -12.03 -9.94
N PHE A 209 -8.20 -13.10 -10.40
CA PHE A 209 -9.32 -13.71 -9.70
C PHE A 209 -8.88 -14.41 -8.41
N ASP A 210 -7.74 -15.10 -8.42
CA ASP A 210 -7.20 -15.74 -7.22
C ASP A 210 -6.88 -14.72 -6.12
N HIS A 211 -6.35 -13.54 -6.49
CA HIS A 211 -6.17 -12.42 -5.57
C HIS A 211 -7.51 -11.90 -5.03
N LEU A 212 -8.51 -11.73 -5.90
CA LEU A 212 -9.84 -11.26 -5.49
C LEU A 212 -10.56 -12.23 -4.56
N ASP A 213 -10.43 -13.54 -4.77
CA ASP A 213 -10.97 -14.57 -3.88
C ASP A 213 -10.42 -14.40 -2.46
N ALA A 214 -9.10 -14.21 -2.33
CA ALA A 214 -8.46 -13.96 -1.06
C ALA A 214 -8.90 -12.61 -0.44
N PHE A 215 -8.93 -11.55 -1.25
CA PHE A 215 -9.31 -10.20 -0.82
C PHE A 215 -10.76 -10.12 -0.32
N VAL A 216 -11.73 -10.61 -1.12
CA VAL A 216 -13.16 -10.57 -0.80
C VAL A 216 -13.45 -11.44 0.43
N SER A 217 -12.81 -12.61 0.53
CA SER A 217 -12.93 -13.48 1.71
C SER A 217 -12.45 -12.77 2.98
N HIS A 218 -11.30 -12.09 2.92
CA HIS A 218 -10.78 -11.33 4.06
C HIS A 218 -11.69 -10.15 4.41
N HIS A 219 -12.16 -9.40 3.42
CA HIS A 219 -13.01 -8.24 3.60
C HIS A 219 -14.38 -8.60 4.21
N ARG A 220 -14.99 -9.68 3.73
CA ARG A 220 -16.25 -10.22 4.27
C ARG A 220 -16.10 -10.58 5.75
N ARG A 221 -15.06 -11.35 6.11
CA ARG A 221 -14.78 -11.72 7.52
C ARG A 221 -14.62 -10.48 8.41
N ARG A 222 -13.92 -9.44 7.95
CA ARG A 222 -13.76 -8.19 8.72
C ARG A 222 -15.07 -7.41 8.88
N ARG A 223 -15.94 -7.39 7.87
CA ARG A 223 -17.28 -6.78 7.97
C ARG A 223 -18.14 -7.53 8.98
N GLU A 224 -18.16 -8.85 8.91
CA GLU A 224 -18.89 -9.71 9.85
C GLU A 224 -18.41 -9.49 11.30
N GLN A 225 -17.09 -9.43 11.53
CA GLN A 225 -16.51 -9.15 12.85
C GLN A 225 -16.85 -7.74 13.40
N ARG A 226 -17.06 -6.75 12.52
CA ARG A 226 -17.51 -5.39 12.92
C ARG A 226 -19.00 -5.31 13.21
N HIS A 227 -19.78 -6.33 12.87
CA HIS A 227 -21.23 -6.41 13.12
C HIS A 227 -21.58 -7.38 14.25
N VAL A 228 -20.60 -8.03 14.88
CA VAL A 228 -20.80 -8.70 16.17
C VAL A 228 -20.73 -7.64 17.26
N PRO A 229 -21.82 -7.36 18.00
CA PRO A 229 -21.77 -6.49 19.16
C PRO A 229 -20.71 -7.00 20.13
N ARG A 230 -19.87 -6.11 20.66
CA ARG A 230 -19.07 -6.39 21.85
C ARG A 230 -20.00 -6.43 23.05
N ASP A 231 -20.85 -7.43 23.12
CA ASP A 231 -21.62 -7.81 24.30
C ASP A 231 -21.70 -9.34 24.32
N GLN A 232 -20.77 -9.94 25.07
CA GLN A 232 -21.00 -10.92 26.13
C GLN A 232 -19.83 -11.94 26.25
N PRO A 233 -19.49 -12.39 27.47
CA PRO A 233 -19.97 -11.96 28.79
C PRO A 233 -19.04 -10.95 29.48
#